data_AF-A0A4Q7AFQ5-F1
#
_entry.id   AF-A0A4Q7AFQ5-F1
#
_cell.length_a   1.000
_cell.length_b   1.000
_cell.length_c   1.000
_cell.angle_alpha   90.00
_cell.angle_beta   90.00
_cell.angle_gamma   90.00
#
_symmetry.space_group_name_H-M   'P 1'
#
loop_
_entity.id
_entity.type
_entity.pdbx_description
1 polymer ?
#
loop_
_entity_poly.entity_id
_entity_poly.type
_entity_poly.pdbx_seq_one_letter_code
_entity_poly.pdbx_strand_id
1 'polypeptide(L)'
;MNSKVDLSNKHGRIAIVDVVRTPFARIATHYKDLNAIDLGVMVVNELIKRNNLNKDDIDQLVFGMTVMIPEAPFIAREIALQAGLENVDAYSITRACATSFQTITSAAETILAGNADIIIAGGTDSTSSVRLPMSAKFSATLRDVNFAKTLKDRLKLLSALRPSDILPQQPSITEYSTHETMGQSCEQMVKKWGISRSEQDDLAFKSHFNADNAWKQGYLDQQVLTATLSSGKTLKEDNLVRQNPKREAYDKLKPVFDLSGKGTVTAGNASPLTDGASAVLLMSEEKAKALGFEPIGYIRSYAFAAKTPKEDLLMGPVLAAPIALERAGIPLAEMTLIDMHEAFAGQVLCNIKGLASDSYAKTVLNRSQAVGEVNFDLLNVNGGSVAYGHPFGATGGRVIGQTVHELKRRGGGVALTTACAAGGIGAAMVLEVD
;
A
#
# COMPACT_ATOMS: atom_id res chain seq x y z
N MET A 1 -27.83 -5.08 -4.71
CA MET A 1 -28.06 -3.66 -5.02
C MET A 1 -27.09 -2.86 -4.17
N ASN A 2 -25.99 -2.35 -4.72
CA ASN A 2 -25.20 -1.33 -4.02
C ASN A 2 -25.67 0.01 -4.55
N SER A 3 -26.55 0.65 -3.79
CA SER A 3 -26.99 2.03 -4.04
C SER A 3 -25.82 2.99 -3.84
N LYS A 4 -25.94 4.18 -4.45
CA LYS A 4 -25.09 5.33 -4.13
C LYS A 4 -25.02 5.49 -2.60
N VAL A 5 -23.82 5.68 -2.07
CA VAL A 5 -23.55 5.94 -0.65
C VAL A 5 -23.08 7.39 -0.55
N ASP A 6 -23.69 8.14 0.36
CA ASP A 6 -23.22 9.46 0.72
C ASP A 6 -22.24 9.34 1.90
N LEU A 7 -20.94 9.54 1.64
CA LEU A 7 -19.91 9.57 2.69
C LEU A 7 -19.80 10.97 3.30
N SER A 8 -20.91 11.43 3.87
CA SER A 8 -20.99 12.62 4.69
C SER A 8 -21.85 12.37 5.91
N ASN A 9 -21.63 13.14 6.98
CA ASN A 9 -22.50 13.15 8.15
C ASN A 9 -22.94 14.58 8.47
N LYS A 10 -23.51 14.81 9.65
CA LYS A 10 -23.93 16.16 10.09
C LYS A 10 -22.79 17.19 10.13
N HIS A 11 -21.54 16.74 10.13
CA HIS A 11 -20.30 17.54 10.10
C HIS A 11 -19.68 17.65 8.69
N GLY A 12 -20.42 17.25 7.66
CA GLY A 12 -20.02 17.36 6.25
C GLY A 12 -19.27 16.13 5.72
N ARG A 13 -18.50 16.33 4.64
CA ARG A 13 -17.71 15.28 4.00
C ARG A 13 -16.49 14.89 4.83
N ILE A 14 -15.82 13.80 4.44
CA ILE A 14 -14.53 13.41 5.00
C ILE A 14 -13.41 14.10 4.23
N ALA A 15 -12.82 15.11 4.86
CA ALA A 15 -11.77 15.94 4.30
C ALA A 15 -10.41 15.26 4.45
N ILE A 16 -9.68 15.19 3.33
CA ILE A 16 -8.24 14.97 3.33
C ILE A 16 -7.60 16.35 3.46
N VAL A 17 -7.05 16.64 4.63
CA VAL A 17 -6.40 17.93 4.89
C VAL A 17 -4.99 17.93 4.33
N ASP A 18 -4.27 16.83 4.55
CA ASP A 18 -2.87 16.75 4.17
C ASP A 18 -2.37 15.30 4.05
N VAL A 19 -1.35 15.06 3.21
CA VAL A 19 -0.73 13.73 3.03
C VAL A 19 0.79 13.85 2.91
N VAL A 20 1.51 13.04 3.69
CA VAL A 20 2.97 12.96 3.61
C VAL A 20 3.46 11.52 3.57
N ARG A 21 4.60 11.31 2.93
CA ARG A 21 5.34 10.04 2.96
C ARG A 21 6.83 10.28 3.11
N THR A 22 7.52 9.28 3.62
CA THR A 22 8.98 9.22 3.48
C THR A 22 9.33 9.02 1.99
N PRO A 23 10.54 9.40 1.56
CA PRO A 23 11.12 8.82 0.36
C PRO A 23 11.14 7.31 0.55
N PHE A 24 10.64 6.55 -0.42
CA PHE A 24 10.69 5.10 -0.39
C PHE A 24 12.08 4.65 -0.82
N ALA A 25 12.64 3.74 -0.03
CA ALA A 25 14.01 3.27 -0.21
C ALA A 25 14.04 1.77 -0.48
N ARG A 26 14.93 1.34 -1.37
CA ARG A 26 15.24 -0.08 -1.58
C ARG A 26 15.67 -0.74 -0.26
N ILE A 27 15.21 -1.97 -0.03
CA ILE A 27 15.67 -2.81 1.08
C ILE A 27 17.19 -2.77 1.25
N ALA A 28 17.65 -2.73 2.50
CA ALA A 28 19.05 -2.71 2.93
C ALA A 28 19.88 -1.53 2.37
N THR A 29 19.24 -0.41 2.02
CA THR A 29 19.93 0.82 1.59
C THR A 29 19.91 1.91 2.67
N HIS A 30 19.09 2.95 2.51
CA HIS A 30 19.13 4.15 3.35
C HIS A 30 18.51 3.96 4.73
N TYR A 31 17.47 3.12 4.84
CA TYR A 31 16.76 2.84 6.11
C TYR A 31 17.18 1.53 6.77
N LYS A 32 18.34 0.97 6.41
CA LYS A 32 18.80 -0.31 6.94
C LYS A 32 18.95 -0.34 8.48
N ASP A 33 19.20 0.81 9.08
CA ASP A 33 19.40 1.00 10.53
C ASP A 33 18.15 1.57 11.22
N LEU A 34 17.01 1.57 10.52
CA LEU A 34 15.71 2.03 11.01
C LEU A 34 14.66 0.91 10.87
N ASN A 35 13.71 0.88 11.79
CA ASN A 35 12.57 -0.03 11.75
C ASN A 35 11.28 0.70 11.29
N ALA A 36 10.18 -0.05 11.18
CA ALA A 36 8.90 0.51 10.73
C ALA A 36 8.32 1.57 11.68
N ILE A 37 8.57 1.50 12.99
CA ILE A 37 8.16 2.51 13.97
C ILE A 37 8.85 3.83 13.66
N ASP A 38 10.18 3.81 13.49
CA ASP A 38 10.98 5.02 13.22
C ASP A 38 10.46 5.77 11.99
N LEU A 39 10.15 5.04 10.91
CA LEU A 39 9.62 5.61 9.67
C LEU A 39 8.18 6.16 9.86
N GLY A 40 7.35 5.47 10.64
CA GLY A 40 6.00 5.95 11.00
C GLY A 40 6.04 7.24 11.82
N VAL A 41 6.96 7.33 12.79
CA VAL A 41 7.18 8.53 13.61
C VAL A 41 7.59 9.72 12.76
N MET A 42 8.42 9.53 11.71
CA MET A 42 8.79 10.61 10.79
C MET A 42 7.58 11.26 10.13
N VAL A 43 6.67 10.46 9.55
CA VAL A 43 5.51 10.98 8.82
C VAL A 43 4.46 11.60 9.74
N VAL A 44 4.26 11.03 10.94
CA VAL A 44 3.33 11.60 11.94
C VAL A 44 3.86 12.93 12.47
N ASN A 45 5.13 13.01 12.85
CA ASN A 45 5.74 14.26 13.32
C ASN A 45 5.76 15.33 12.23
N GLU A 46 5.99 14.94 10.98
CA GLU A 46 5.97 15.88 9.86
C GLU A 46 4.57 16.47 9.65
N LEU A 47 3.51 15.66 9.68
CA LEU A 47 2.12 16.16 9.61
C LEU A 47 1.81 17.12 10.76
N ILE A 48 2.15 16.74 12.00
CA ILE A 48 1.90 17.59 13.17
C ILE A 48 2.61 18.93 13.02
N LYS A 49 3.89 18.90 12.67
CA LYS A 49 4.73 20.08 12.58
C LYS A 49 4.29 21.01 11.46
N ARG A 50 4.11 20.49 10.23
CA ARG A 50 3.84 21.35 9.05
C ARG A 50 2.43 21.91 9.01
N ASN A 51 1.48 21.25 9.69
CA ASN A 51 0.11 21.74 9.85
C ASN A 51 -0.11 22.49 11.18
N ASN A 52 0.94 22.68 11.99
CA ASN A 52 0.87 23.33 13.30
C ASN A 52 -0.25 22.75 14.19
N LEU A 53 -0.39 21.42 14.19
CA LEU A 53 -1.42 20.74 14.97
C LEU A 53 -1.08 20.76 16.45
N ASN A 54 -2.07 21.09 17.28
CA ASN A 54 -1.99 20.78 18.69
C ASN A 54 -2.16 19.27 18.87
N LYS A 55 -1.23 18.64 19.60
CA LYS A 55 -1.25 17.19 19.83
C LYS A 55 -2.48 16.75 20.60
N ASP A 56 -2.99 17.60 21.49
CA ASP A 56 -4.17 17.32 22.31
C ASP A 56 -5.48 17.37 21.50
N ASP A 57 -5.46 17.94 20.29
CA ASP A 57 -6.64 17.99 19.41
C ASP A 57 -6.76 16.74 18.52
N ILE A 58 -5.73 15.87 18.49
CA ILE A 58 -5.75 14.65 17.68
C ILE A 58 -6.50 13.58 18.47
N ASP A 59 -7.66 13.16 17.95
CA ASP A 59 -8.51 12.18 18.63
C ASP A 59 -7.95 10.76 18.52
N GLN A 60 -7.36 10.43 17.37
CA GLN A 60 -6.98 9.05 17.06
C GLN A 60 -5.79 8.94 16.09
N LEU A 61 -4.98 7.89 16.27
CA LEU A 61 -3.95 7.45 15.33
C LEU A 61 -4.22 6.03 14.83
N VAL A 62 -4.45 5.87 13.53
CA VAL A 62 -4.76 4.57 12.91
C VAL A 62 -3.64 4.18 11.95
N PHE A 63 -2.80 3.22 12.32
CA PHE A 63 -1.62 2.86 11.53
C PHE A 63 -1.53 1.36 11.27
N GLY A 64 -0.79 0.97 10.25
CA GLY A 64 -0.63 -0.45 9.94
C GLY A 64 0.72 -0.81 9.35
N MET A 65 1.09 -2.08 9.53
CA MET A 65 2.28 -2.70 8.95
C MET A 65 1.93 -4.10 8.43
N THR A 66 2.65 -4.56 7.42
CA THR A 66 2.49 -5.94 6.90
C THR A 66 3.64 -6.81 7.36
N VAL A 67 4.85 -6.27 7.34
CA VAL A 67 6.05 -6.89 7.90
C VAL A 67 6.04 -6.63 9.41
N MET A 68 5.43 -7.56 10.14
CA MET A 68 5.27 -7.38 11.59
C MET A 68 6.61 -7.39 12.33
N ILE A 69 6.74 -6.48 13.29
CA ILE A 69 7.76 -6.51 14.35
C ILE A 69 7.16 -7.29 15.53
N PRO A 70 7.60 -8.54 15.81
CA PRO A 70 6.98 -9.36 16.85
C PRO A 70 7.02 -8.74 18.25
N GLU A 71 8.03 -7.92 18.54
CA GLU A 71 8.18 -7.21 19.82
C GLU A 71 7.24 -6.00 19.93
N ALA A 72 6.74 -5.50 18.80
CA ALA A 72 5.89 -4.31 18.69
C ALA A 72 4.71 -4.54 17.72
N PRO A 73 3.81 -5.52 17.99
CA PRO A 73 2.70 -5.83 17.09
C PRO A 73 1.69 -4.69 16.98
N PHE A 74 1.61 -3.85 18.02
CA PHE A 74 0.76 -2.67 18.08
C PHE A 74 1.48 -1.42 17.54
N ILE A 75 1.83 -1.47 16.24
CA ILE A 75 2.62 -0.41 15.59
C ILE A 75 2.05 1.01 15.78
N ALA A 76 0.73 1.21 15.70
CA ALA A 76 0.14 2.53 15.84
C ALA A 76 0.40 3.13 17.23
N ARG A 77 0.29 2.35 18.31
CA ARG A 77 0.55 2.85 19.66
C ARG A 77 2.02 3.19 19.88
N GLU A 78 2.94 2.36 19.37
CA GLU A 78 4.38 2.65 19.47
C GLU A 78 4.75 3.93 18.72
N ILE A 79 4.14 4.17 17.55
CA ILE A 79 4.31 5.44 16.82
C ILE A 79 3.74 6.61 17.63
N ALA A 80 2.52 6.48 18.17
CA ALA A 80 1.89 7.54 18.98
C ALA A 80 2.77 7.93 20.16
N LEU A 81 3.24 6.95 20.94
CA LEU A 81 4.11 7.17 22.10
C LEU A 81 5.41 7.88 21.70
N GLN A 82 6.08 7.42 20.65
CA GLN A 82 7.33 8.03 20.19
C GLN A 82 7.14 9.40 19.52
N ALA A 83 5.96 9.68 18.97
CA ALA A 83 5.58 11.02 18.49
C ALA A 83 5.13 11.96 19.62
N GLY A 84 5.09 11.50 20.89
CA GLY A 84 4.64 12.28 22.04
C GLY A 84 3.13 12.53 22.06
N LEU A 85 2.35 11.57 21.53
CA LEU A 85 0.89 11.52 21.54
C LEU A 85 0.41 10.57 22.65
N GLU A 86 0.87 10.78 23.89
CA GLU A 86 0.73 9.80 24.98
C GLU A 86 -0.72 9.45 25.31
N ASN A 87 -1.63 10.43 25.24
CA ASN A 87 -3.04 10.27 25.59
C ASN A 87 -3.96 9.99 24.38
N VAL A 88 -3.39 9.98 23.16
CA VAL A 88 -4.17 9.78 21.93
C VAL A 88 -4.51 8.30 21.77
N ASP A 89 -5.78 8.02 21.43
CA ASP A 89 -6.22 6.67 21.10
C ASP A 89 -5.53 6.17 19.85
N ALA A 90 -5.20 4.88 19.80
CA ALA A 90 -4.56 4.30 18.63
C ALA A 90 -5.00 2.87 18.43
N TYR A 91 -5.01 2.39 17.19
CA TYR A 91 -5.13 0.96 16.90
C TYR A 91 -4.43 0.59 15.60
N SER A 92 -3.98 -0.66 15.55
CA SER A 92 -3.27 -1.19 14.39
C SER A 92 -4.19 -2.03 13.50
N ILE A 93 -4.07 -1.86 12.18
CA ILE A 93 -4.73 -2.73 11.20
C ILE A 93 -3.70 -3.35 10.28
N THR A 94 -3.93 -4.61 9.87
CA THR A 94 -3.20 -5.23 8.77
C THR A 94 -4.19 -5.82 7.77
N ARG A 95 -3.98 -5.51 6.49
CA ARG A 95 -4.74 -6.03 5.35
C ARG A 95 -3.83 -6.21 4.15
N ALA A 96 -2.67 -6.82 4.37
CA ALA A 96 -1.61 -6.98 3.36
C ALA A 96 -1.30 -5.64 2.66
N CYS A 97 -1.13 -5.64 1.33
CA CYS A 97 -0.86 -4.43 0.54
C CYS A 97 -1.98 -3.36 0.63
N ALA A 98 -3.19 -3.73 1.06
CA ALA A 98 -4.33 -2.83 1.24
C ALA A 98 -4.40 -2.22 2.65
N THR A 99 -3.37 -2.40 3.48
CA THR A 99 -3.35 -1.96 4.88
C THR A 99 -3.62 -0.44 5.01
N SER A 100 -2.88 0.42 4.31
CA SER A 100 -3.12 1.87 4.46
C SER A 100 -4.47 2.32 3.90
N PHE A 101 -4.96 1.70 2.82
CA PHE A 101 -6.33 1.91 2.36
C PHE A 101 -7.34 1.59 3.48
N GLN A 102 -7.13 0.48 4.20
CA GLN A 102 -7.99 0.09 5.32
C GLN A 102 -7.86 1.03 6.50
N THR A 103 -6.67 1.48 6.88
CA THR A 103 -6.50 2.44 7.99
C THR A 103 -7.19 3.77 7.70
N ILE A 104 -7.05 4.29 6.47
CA ILE A 104 -7.67 5.55 6.02
C ILE A 104 -9.19 5.39 5.98
N THR A 105 -9.68 4.24 5.50
CA THR A 105 -11.12 3.94 5.52
C THR A 105 -11.66 3.86 6.95
N SER A 106 -10.94 3.19 7.86
CA SER A 106 -11.42 2.99 9.23
C SER A 106 -11.43 4.32 9.99
N ALA A 107 -10.45 5.20 9.74
CA ALA A 107 -10.46 6.57 10.22
C ALA A 107 -11.64 7.37 9.65
N ALA A 108 -11.90 7.29 8.33
CA ALA A 108 -13.06 7.93 7.72
C ALA A 108 -14.38 7.43 8.34
N GLU A 109 -14.51 6.13 8.61
CA GLU A 109 -15.68 5.54 9.29
C GLU A 109 -15.86 6.06 10.72
N THR A 110 -14.77 6.23 11.49
CA THR A 110 -14.82 6.84 12.83
C THR A 110 -15.34 8.28 12.77
N ILE A 111 -14.86 9.08 11.81
CA ILE A 111 -15.30 10.47 11.61
C ILE A 111 -16.77 10.49 11.18
N LEU A 112 -17.17 9.63 10.23
CA LEU A 112 -18.55 9.51 9.77
C LEU A 112 -19.50 9.13 10.91
N ALA A 113 -19.09 8.24 11.80
CA ALA A 113 -19.86 7.86 12.99
C ALA A 113 -20.00 9.00 14.01
N GLY A 114 -19.18 10.06 13.90
CA GLY A 114 -19.16 11.19 14.84
C GLY A 114 -18.41 10.87 16.13
N ASN A 115 -17.51 9.88 16.12
CA ASN A 115 -16.72 9.47 17.28
C ASN A 115 -15.37 10.21 17.39
N ALA A 116 -14.95 10.91 16.33
CA ALA A 116 -13.73 11.71 16.27
C ALA A 116 -13.85 12.75 15.15
N ASP A 117 -13.07 13.82 15.24
CA ASP A 117 -13.02 14.90 14.25
C ASP A 117 -11.65 15.04 13.59
N ILE A 118 -10.56 14.65 14.26
CA ILE A 118 -9.18 14.75 13.76
C ILE A 118 -8.47 13.42 13.93
N ILE A 119 -8.14 12.77 12.81
CA ILE A 119 -7.47 11.47 12.82
C ILE A 119 -6.26 11.50 11.89
N ILE A 120 -5.13 10.99 12.37
CA ILE A 120 -3.99 10.66 11.51
C ILE A 120 -4.07 9.18 11.17
N ALA A 121 -4.13 8.85 9.88
CA ALA A 121 -4.20 7.48 9.39
C ALA A 121 -3.06 7.16 8.42
N GLY A 122 -2.57 5.93 8.39
CA GLY A 122 -1.46 5.62 7.49
C GLY A 122 -0.90 4.22 7.62
N GLY A 123 0.31 4.04 7.10
CA GLY A 123 1.00 2.78 7.22
C GLY A 123 2.49 2.90 7.02
N THR A 124 3.20 1.90 7.49
CA THR A 124 4.66 1.83 7.50
C THR A 124 5.09 0.39 7.26
N ASP A 125 6.21 0.20 6.57
CA ASP A 125 6.87 -1.09 6.49
C ASP A 125 8.38 -0.91 6.33
N SER A 126 9.14 -1.82 6.93
CA SER A 126 10.60 -1.92 6.77
C SER A 126 10.98 -3.37 6.52
N THR A 127 11.13 -3.71 5.24
CA THR A 127 11.69 -4.98 4.78
C THR A 127 13.16 -5.15 5.18
N SER A 128 13.88 -4.06 5.44
CA SER A 128 15.23 -4.09 6.02
C SER A 128 15.28 -4.66 7.44
N SER A 129 14.17 -4.56 8.18
CA SER A 129 14.11 -4.93 9.60
C SER A 129 13.44 -6.28 9.88
N VAL A 130 13.21 -7.11 8.84
CA VAL A 130 12.55 -8.42 8.98
C VAL A 130 13.27 -9.31 9.99
N ARG A 131 12.51 -9.88 10.94
CA ARG A 131 13.01 -10.90 11.87
C ARG A 131 12.94 -12.28 11.23
N LEU A 132 14.02 -13.04 11.32
CA LEU A 132 14.07 -14.42 10.83
C LEU A 132 13.30 -15.34 11.81
N PRO A 133 12.25 -16.04 11.36
CA PRO A 133 11.56 -16.98 12.22
C PRO A 133 12.42 -18.22 12.49
N MET A 134 12.37 -18.73 13.72
CA MET A 134 12.92 -20.05 14.05
C MET A 134 11.96 -21.15 13.60
N SER A 135 12.45 -22.38 13.43
CA SER A 135 11.59 -23.51 13.08
C SER A 135 10.50 -23.75 14.13
N ALA A 136 9.31 -24.17 13.69
CA ALA A 136 8.18 -24.45 14.59
C ALA A 136 8.56 -25.46 15.69
N LYS A 137 9.37 -26.47 15.34
CA LYS A 137 9.85 -27.48 16.28
C LYS A 137 10.81 -26.88 17.32
N PHE A 138 11.76 -26.05 16.90
CA PHE A 138 12.69 -25.40 17.83
C PHE A 138 11.97 -24.44 18.78
N SER A 139 11.09 -23.60 18.25
CA SER A 139 10.26 -22.69 19.06
C SER A 139 9.40 -23.45 20.07
N ALA A 140 8.78 -24.56 19.66
CA ALA A 140 7.99 -25.41 20.55
C ALA A 140 8.86 -26.07 21.64
N THR A 141 10.02 -26.62 21.27
CA THR A 141 10.94 -27.24 22.24
C THR A 141 11.45 -26.22 23.26
N LEU A 142 11.83 -25.01 22.86
CA LEU A 142 12.28 -23.98 23.81
C LEU A 142 11.17 -23.58 24.78
N ARG A 143 9.92 -23.45 24.29
CA ARG A 143 8.75 -23.23 25.15
C ARG A 143 8.60 -24.37 26.17
N ASP A 144 8.64 -25.63 25.71
CA ASP A 144 8.43 -26.78 26.58
C ASP A 144 9.55 -26.96 27.61
N VAL A 145 10.79 -26.60 27.24
CA VAL A 145 11.95 -26.53 28.15
C VAL A 145 11.72 -25.53 29.28
N ASN A 146 11.11 -24.38 29.00
CA ASN A 146 10.77 -23.38 30.03
C ASN A 146 9.74 -23.91 31.05
N PHE A 147 8.85 -24.83 30.64
CA PHE A 147 7.87 -25.46 31.53
C PHE A 147 8.40 -26.70 32.27
N ALA A 148 9.53 -27.26 31.85
CA ALA A 148 10.10 -28.45 32.47
C ALA A 148 10.73 -28.14 33.86
N LYS A 149 10.34 -28.92 34.87
CA LYS A 149 10.75 -28.74 36.27
C LYS A 149 12.15 -29.27 36.58
N THR A 150 12.60 -30.31 35.87
CA THR A 150 13.88 -30.97 36.15
C THR A 150 14.88 -30.74 35.03
N LEU A 151 16.18 -30.72 35.36
CA LEU A 151 17.25 -30.65 34.38
C LEU A 151 17.21 -31.84 33.42
N LYS A 152 16.84 -33.03 33.89
CA LYS A 152 16.72 -34.24 33.07
C LYS A 152 15.68 -34.08 31.97
N ASP A 153 14.51 -33.54 32.31
CA ASP A 153 13.43 -33.31 31.34
C ASP A 153 13.81 -32.24 30.31
N ARG A 154 14.49 -31.17 30.76
CA ARG A 154 15.03 -30.13 29.86
C ARG A 154 16.03 -30.71 28.86
N LEU A 155 17.00 -31.50 29.33
CA LEU A 155 17.98 -32.15 28.45
C LEU A 155 17.30 -33.12 27.47
N LYS A 156 16.30 -33.88 27.93
CA LYS A 156 15.53 -34.79 27.05
C LYS A 156 14.83 -34.02 25.94
N LEU A 157 14.18 -32.89 26.24
CA LEU A 157 13.51 -32.05 25.25
C LEU A 157 14.51 -31.48 24.23
N LEU A 158 15.63 -30.92 24.70
CA LEU A 158 16.67 -30.40 23.82
C LEU A 158 17.31 -31.49 22.94
N SER A 159 17.48 -32.71 23.47
CA SER A 159 18.04 -33.84 22.70
C SER A 159 17.15 -34.30 21.53
N ALA A 160 15.88 -33.90 21.50
CA ALA A 160 14.97 -34.20 20.40
C ALA A 160 15.15 -33.27 19.18
N LEU A 161 15.93 -32.20 19.32
CA LEU A 161 16.24 -31.26 18.23
C LEU A 161 17.33 -31.80 17.32
N ARG A 162 17.12 -31.67 16.01
CA ARG A 162 18.15 -31.89 14.99
C ARG A 162 18.88 -30.59 14.72
N PRO A 163 20.14 -30.61 14.23
CA PRO A 163 20.85 -29.39 13.83
C PRO A 163 20.07 -28.53 12.83
N SER A 164 19.32 -29.15 11.91
CA SER A 164 18.45 -28.45 10.95
C SER A 164 17.29 -27.71 11.61
N ASP A 165 16.81 -28.15 12.77
CA ASP A 165 15.71 -27.50 13.49
C ASP A 165 16.16 -26.15 14.08
N ILE A 166 17.46 -25.98 14.31
CA ILE A 166 18.06 -24.78 14.92
C ILE A 166 18.33 -23.70 13.85
N LEU A 167 18.33 -24.06 12.56
CA LEU A 167 18.58 -23.08 11.50
C LEU A 167 17.40 -22.11 11.36
N PRO A 168 17.66 -20.80 11.21
CA PRO A 168 16.62 -19.83 10.90
C PRO A 168 15.92 -20.19 9.59
N GLN A 169 14.61 -19.98 9.54
CA GLN A 169 13.85 -20.10 8.30
C GLN A 169 13.97 -18.80 7.50
N GLN A 170 14.02 -18.92 6.18
CA GLN A 170 13.94 -17.75 5.32
C GLN A 170 12.54 -17.12 5.42
N PRO A 171 12.44 -15.78 5.54
CA PRO A 171 11.16 -15.11 5.48
C PRO A 171 10.53 -15.38 4.12
N SER A 172 9.31 -15.91 4.11
CA SER A 172 8.63 -16.21 2.87
C SER A 172 7.71 -15.07 2.47
N ILE A 173 7.85 -14.60 1.22
CA ILE A 173 6.86 -13.74 0.54
C ILE A 173 5.79 -14.58 -0.18
N THR A 174 5.71 -15.88 0.11
CA THR A 174 4.69 -16.76 -0.45
C THR A 174 3.36 -16.54 0.25
N GLU A 175 2.29 -16.60 -0.52
CA GLU A 175 0.95 -16.71 0.00
C GLU A 175 0.82 -17.99 0.85
N TYR A 176 0.27 -17.86 2.07
CA TYR A 176 0.19 -19.00 2.98
C TYR A 176 -0.73 -20.09 2.45
N SER A 177 -1.82 -19.70 1.78
CA SER A 177 -2.84 -20.65 1.29
C SER A 177 -2.45 -21.40 0.01
N THR A 178 -1.58 -20.85 -0.83
CA THR A 178 -1.18 -21.48 -2.11
C THR A 178 0.28 -21.90 -2.13
N HIS A 179 1.10 -21.40 -1.20
CA HIS A 179 2.55 -21.57 -1.17
C HIS A 179 3.27 -20.99 -2.42
N GLU A 180 2.61 -20.11 -3.16
CA GLU A 180 3.16 -19.41 -4.31
C GLU A 180 3.61 -18.00 -3.92
N THR A 181 4.71 -17.53 -4.50
CA THR A 181 5.09 -16.12 -4.43
C THR A 181 4.14 -15.26 -5.26
N MET A 182 4.00 -13.99 -4.88
CA MET A 182 3.19 -13.01 -5.64
C MET A 182 3.60 -12.94 -7.12
N GLY A 183 4.90 -13.03 -7.42
CA GLY A 183 5.39 -13.01 -8.79
C GLY A 183 5.08 -14.28 -9.58
N GLN A 184 5.06 -15.45 -8.95
CA GLN A 184 4.59 -16.69 -9.58
C GLN A 184 3.10 -16.61 -9.92
N SER A 185 2.27 -16.06 -9.02
CA SER A 185 0.85 -15.82 -9.32
C SER A 185 0.68 -14.79 -10.44
N CYS A 186 1.54 -13.75 -10.51
CA CYS A 186 1.56 -12.82 -11.65
C CYS A 186 1.92 -13.52 -12.96
N GLU A 187 2.92 -14.40 -13.00
CA GLU A 187 3.28 -15.19 -14.18
C GLU A 187 2.10 -16.05 -14.70
N GLN A 188 1.32 -16.63 -13.79
CA GLN A 188 0.12 -17.38 -14.16
C GLN A 188 -0.95 -16.46 -14.75
N MET A 189 -1.17 -15.30 -14.14
CA MET A 189 -2.14 -14.32 -14.60
C MET A 189 -1.80 -13.78 -15.98
N VAL A 190 -0.58 -13.31 -16.22
CA VAL A 190 -0.20 -12.74 -17.53
C VAL A 190 -0.35 -13.76 -18.65
N LYS A 191 -0.09 -15.05 -18.38
CA LYS A 191 -0.36 -16.13 -19.34
C LYS A 191 -1.85 -16.34 -19.58
N LYS A 192 -2.65 -16.43 -18.52
CA LYS A 192 -4.12 -16.60 -18.60
C LYS A 192 -4.78 -15.46 -19.36
N TRP A 193 -4.33 -14.23 -19.12
CA TRP A 193 -4.89 -13.00 -19.70
C TRP A 193 -4.23 -12.61 -21.03
N GLY A 194 -3.22 -13.36 -21.48
CA GLY A 194 -2.51 -13.09 -22.74
C GLY A 194 -1.82 -11.73 -22.76
N ILE A 195 -1.20 -11.34 -21.64
CA ILE A 195 -0.39 -10.12 -21.52
C ILE A 195 1.04 -10.45 -21.93
N SER A 196 1.51 -9.83 -23.01
CA SER A 196 2.84 -10.07 -23.54
C SER A 196 3.94 -9.47 -22.64
N ARG A 197 5.17 -9.93 -22.84
CA ARG A 197 6.36 -9.34 -22.21
C ARG A 197 6.54 -7.87 -22.60
N SER A 198 6.30 -7.52 -23.86
CA SER A 198 6.49 -6.14 -24.35
C SER A 198 5.56 -5.18 -23.63
N GLU A 199 4.27 -5.52 -23.50
CA GLU A 199 3.29 -4.69 -22.82
C GLU A 199 3.67 -4.45 -21.34
N GLN A 200 4.16 -5.48 -20.65
CA GLN A 200 4.64 -5.36 -19.28
C GLN A 200 5.82 -4.39 -19.17
N ASP A 201 6.79 -4.51 -20.07
CA ASP A 201 7.97 -3.66 -20.08
C ASP A 201 7.64 -2.23 -20.52
N ASP A 202 6.67 -2.02 -21.41
CA ASP A 202 6.17 -0.71 -21.84
C ASP A 202 5.55 0.05 -20.66
N LEU A 203 4.68 -0.60 -19.89
CA LEU A 203 4.07 0.00 -18.71
C LEU A 203 5.11 0.26 -17.61
N ALA A 204 6.05 -0.65 -17.39
CA ALA A 204 7.13 -0.47 -16.41
C ALA A 204 8.09 0.67 -16.80
N PHE A 205 8.35 0.84 -18.09
CA PHE A 205 9.07 2.00 -18.61
C PHE A 205 8.30 3.30 -18.36
N LYS A 206 7.00 3.34 -18.70
CA LYS A 206 6.14 4.50 -18.49
C LYS A 206 6.09 4.90 -17.01
N SER A 207 5.98 3.95 -16.09
CA SER A 207 5.99 4.21 -14.64
C SER A 207 7.26 4.93 -14.19
N HIS A 208 8.44 4.43 -14.59
CA HIS A 208 9.72 5.10 -14.28
C HIS A 208 9.88 6.45 -14.98
N PHE A 209 9.46 6.56 -16.24
CA PHE A 209 9.52 7.82 -17.00
C PHE A 209 8.65 8.90 -16.34
N ASN A 210 7.41 8.55 -15.99
CA ASN A 210 6.49 9.44 -15.31
C ASN A 210 7.02 9.85 -13.93
N ALA A 211 7.59 8.91 -13.16
CA ALA A 211 8.17 9.20 -11.85
C ALA A 211 9.39 10.12 -11.91
N ASP A 212 10.29 9.92 -12.89
CA ASP A 212 11.44 10.78 -13.13
C ASP A 212 11.00 12.19 -13.53
N ASN A 213 9.97 12.30 -14.39
CA ASN A 213 9.39 13.59 -14.73
C ASN A 213 8.72 14.26 -13.53
N ALA A 214 7.96 13.53 -12.71
CA ALA A 214 7.29 14.08 -11.53
C ALA A 214 8.30 14.67 -10.52
N TRP A 215 9.45 14.00 -10.31
CA TRP A 215 10.55 14.55 -9.52
C TRP A 215 11.14 15.82 -10.15
N LYS A 216 11.46 15.79 -11.45
CA LYS A 216 12.03 16.96 -12.16
C LYS A 216 11.11 18.18 -12.18
N GLN A 217 9.80 17.97 -12.19
CA GLN A 217 8.80 19.04 -12.19
C GLN A 217 8.42 19.51 -10.76
N GLY A 218 8.95 18.88 -9.71
CA GLY A 218 8.63 19.23 -8.32
C GLY A 218 7.24 18.81 -7.85
N TYR A 219 6.54 17.93 -8.58
CA TYR A 219 5.17 17.49 -8.23
C TYR A 219 5.11 16.70 -6.90
N LEU A 220 6.26 16.22 -6.43
CA LEU A 220 6.40 15.42 -5.23
C LEU A 220 6.82 16.24 -4.00
N ASP A 221 7.21 17.50 -4.16
CA ASP A 221 7.81 18.32 -3.09
C ASP A 221 6.85 18.54 -1.91
N GLN A 222 5.53 18.56 -2.14
CA GLN A 222 4.52 18.72 -1.08
C GLN A 222 4.21 17.42 -0.33
N GLN A 223 4.44 16.27 -0.96
CA GLN A 223 4.01 14.97 -0.45
C GLN A 223 5.17 14.10 0.06
N VAL A 224 6.42 14.39 -0.30
CA VAL A 224 7.59 13.63 0.15
C VAL A 224 8.42 14.48 1.11
N LEU A 225 8.53 14.03 2.36
CA LEU A 225 9.38 14.71 3.35
C LEU A 225 10.87 14.50 3.07
N THR A 226 11.71 15.35 3.64
CA THR A 226 13.15 15.09 3.71
C THR A 226 13.46 14.26 4.95
N ALA A 227 13.80 12.99 4.77
CA ALA A 227 14.02 12.05 5.87
C ALA A 227 15.42 12.21 6.46
N THR A 228 15.51 12.28 7.79
CA THR A 228 16.79 12.25 8.51
C THR A 228 17.17 10.79 8.81
N LEU A 229 18.34 10.37 8.36
CA LEU A 229 18.85 9.00 8.54
C LEU A 229 19.63 8.87 9.86
N SER A 230 19.82 7.64 10.35
CA SER A 230 20.61 7.35 11.57
C SER A 230 22.05 7.87 11.51
N SER A 231 22.58 8.11 10.30
CA SER A 231 23.90 8.69 10.07
C SER A 231 23.96 10.22 10.19
N GLY A 232 22.83 10.89 10.40
CA GLY A 232 22.70 12.36 10.34
C GLY A 232 22.59 12.94 8.93
N LYS A 233 22.75 12.11 7.88
CA LYS A 233 22.48 12.51 6.49
C LYS A 233 20.98 12.59 6.23
N THR A 234 20.60 13.28 5.15
CA THR A 234 19.22 13.39 4.71
C THR A 234 18.97 12.61 3.41
N LEU A 235 17.75 12.10 3.24
CA LEU A 235 17.24 11.54 1.99
C LEU A 235 16.02 12.36 1.57
N LYS A 236 16.06 12.96 0.37
CA LYS A 236 14.93 13.74 -0.18
C LYS A 236 14.13 12.95 -1.23
N GLU A 237 14.81 12.18 -2.07
CA GLU A 237 14.21 11.52 -3.23
C GLU A 237 14.18 10.00 -3.08
N ASP A 238 13.21 9.36 -3.74
CA ASP A 238 13.12 7.90 -3.83
C ASP A 238 14.35 7.33 -4.57
N ASN A 239 15.05 6.35 -4.00
CA ASN A 239 16.31 5.85 -4.58
C ASN A 239 16.13 4.73 -5.64
N LEU A 240 14.91 4.58 -6.15
CA LEU A 240 14.49 3.50 -7.04
C LEU A 240 14.13 4.00 -8.44
N VAL A 241 13.80 5.28 -8.56
CA VAL A 241 13.40 5.90 -9.82
C VAL A 241 14.61 5.90 -10.76
N ARG A 242 14.49 5.17 -11.87
CA ARG A 242 15.48 5.18 -12.95
C ARG A 242 15.41 6.52 -13.66
N GLN A 243 16.45 7.33 -13.52
CA GLN A 243 16.55 8.62 -14.22
C GLN A 243 16.79 8.41 -15.71
N ASN A 244 16.08 9.18 -16.55
CA ASN A 244 16.14 9.09 -18.01
C ASN A 244 16.07 7.64 -18.51
N PRO A 245 15.03 6.87 -18.14
CA PRO A 245 14.95 5.45 -18.47
C PRO A 245 14.93 5.27 -20.00
N LYS A 246 15.39 4.11 -20.46
CA LYS A 246 15.35 3.71 -21.88
C LYS A 246 14.57 2.43 -22.02
N ARG A 247 13.60 2.37 -22.93
CA ARG A 247 12.69 1.22 -23.07
C ARG A 247 13.45 -0.05 -23.46
N GLU A 248 14.48 0.06 -24.30
CA GLU A 248 15.28 -1.06 -24.80
C GLU A 248 16.13 -1.72 -23.69
N ALA A 249 16.33 -1.03 -22.56
CA ALA A 249 17.04 -1.61 -21.42
C ALA A 249 16.23 -2.75 -20.76
N TYR A 250 14.90 -2.71 -20.88
CA TYR A 250 14.01 -3.70 -20.27
C TYR A 250 14.06 -5.04 -21.02
N ASP A 251 14.22 -5.02 -22.35
CA ASP A 251 14.26 -6.23 -23.19
C ASP A 251 15.41 -7.18 -22.82
N LYS A 252 16.48 -6.63 -22.22
CA LYS A 252 17.67 -7.38 -21.80
C LYS A 252 17.49 -8.11 -20.47
N LEU A 253 16.42 -7.81 -19.73
CA LEU A 253 16.18 -8.37 -18.40
C LEU A 253 15.61 -9.78 -18.49
N LYS A 254 16.20 -10.68 -17.70
CA LYS A 254 15.75 -12.07 -17.60
C LYS A 254 14.53 -12.18 -16.67
N PRO A 255 13.60 -13.10 -16.95
CA PRO A 255 12.53 -13.46 -16.01
C PRO A 255 13.10 -13.92 -14.66
N VAL A 256 12.39 -13.62 -13.57
CA VAL A 256 12.86 -13.90 -12.20
C VAL A 256 11.94 -14.82 -11.40
N PHE A 257 10.70 -15.05 -11.85
CA PHE A 257 9.73 -15.90 -11.15
C PHE A 257 9.45 -17.23 -11.88
N ASP A 258 9.42 -17.22 -13.21
CA ASP A 258 9.37 -18.44 -14.02
C ASP A 258 10.65 -18.58 -14.86
N LEU A 259 11.50 -19.53 -14.47
CA LEU A 259 12.79 -19.81 -15.11
C LEU A 259 12.71 -20.88 -16.21
N SER A 260 11.52 -21.36 -16.57
CA SER A 260 11.32 -22.39 -17.59
C SER A 260 11.59 -21.92 -19.03
N GLY A 261 11.94 -20.65 -19.22
CA GLY A 261 12.09 -20.01 -20.53
C GLY A 261 10.78 -19.43 -21.09
N LYS A 262 9.65 -19.62 -20.38
CA LYS A 262 8.33 -19.03 -20.73
C LYS A 262 7.91 -17.88 -19.82
N GLY A 263 8.77 -17.49 -18.87
CA GLY A 263 8.51 -16.39 -17.96
C GLY A 263 8.53 -15.03 -18.66
N THR A 264 7.73 -14.11 -18.15
CA THR A 264 7.61 -12.74 -18.68
C THR A 264 7.80 -11.67 -17.60
N VAL A 265 7.70 -12.04 -16.32
CA VAL A 265 7.87 -11.12 -15.21
C VAL A 265 9.35 -11.03 -14.85
N THR A 266 9.89 -9.82 -14.86
CA THR A 266 11.29 -9.49 -14.59
C THR A 266 11.42 -8.53 -13.42
N ALA A 267 12.65 -8.35 -12.91
CA ALA A 267 12.95 -7.26 -11.97
C ALA A 267 12.73 -5.86 -12.58
N GLY A 268 12.58 -5.75 -13.90
CA GLY A 268 12.30 -4.50 -14.60
C GLY A 268 10.85 -4.07 -14.50
N ASN A 269 9.93 -5.04 -14.47
CA ASN A 269 8.48 -4.86 -14.54
C ASN A 269 7.73 -5.34 -13.27
N ALA A 270 8.47 -5.53 -12.18
CA ALA A 270 7.99 -5.87 -10.85
C ALA A 270 8.38 -4.78 -9.84
N SER A 271 7.54 -4.54 -8.83
CA SER A 271 7.90 -3.65 -7.74
C SER A 271 9.06 -4.24 -6.90
N PRO A 272 10.07 -3.44 -6.51
CA PRO A 272 11.13 -3.88 -5.61
C PRO A 272 10.66 -4.00 -4.15
N LEU A 273 11.40 -4.74 -3.34
CA LEU A 273 11.27 -4.70 -1.88
C LEU A 273 11.81 -3.39 -1.34
N THR A 274 11.03 -2.75 -0.47
CA THR A 274 11.29 -1.39 -0.02
C THR A 274 10.82 -1.09 1.38
N ASP A 275 11.42 -0.05 1.94
CA ASP A 275 11.13 0.51 3.24
C ASP A 275 10.51 1.90 3.05
N GLY A 276 9.51 2.23 3.87
CA GLY A 276 8.89 3.55 3.86
C GLY A 276 7.60 3.63 4.66
N ALA A 277 7.16 4.87 4.90
CA ALA A 277 5.91 5.17 5.59
C ALA A 277 5.11 6.26 4.86
N SER A 278 3.80 6.29 5.08
CA SER A 278 2.92 7.39 4.68
C SER A 278 1.83 7.63 5.71
N ALA A 279 1.37 8.88 5.80
CA ALA A 279 0.33 9.32 6.69
C ALA A 279 -0.59 10.32 5.99
N VAL A 280 -1.88 10.28 6.33
CA VAL A 280 -2.96 11.14 5.86
C VAL A 280 -3.59 11.78 7.09
N LEU A 281 -3.72 13.10 7.07
CA LEU A 281 -4.50 13.85 8.04
C LEU A 281 -5.94 13.95 7.55
N LEU A 282 -6.86 13.32 8.25
CA LEU A 282 -8.28 13.34 7.97
C LEU A 282 -9.02 14.20 9.01
N MET A 283 -10.00 14.95 8.54
CA MET A 283 -10.92 15.68 9.40
C MET A 283 -12.36 15.59 8.91
N SER A 284 -13.32 15.87 9.79
CA SER A 284 -14.65 16.28 9.33
C SER A 284 -14.52 17.62 8.58
N GLU A 285 -15.30 17.81 7.50
CA GLU A 285 -15.25 19.05 6.71
C GLU A 285 -15.57 20.29 7.56
N GLU A 286 -16.49 20.18 8.51
CA GLU A 286 -16.79 21.23 9.49
C GLU A 286 -15.58 21.57 10.36
N LYS A 287 -14.89 20.56 10.92
CA LYS A 287 -13.71 20.78 11.76
C LYS A 287 -12.55 21.38 10.97
N ALA A 288 -12.30 20.89 9.75
CA ALA A 288 -11.28 21.43 8.87
C ALA A 288 -11.51 22.94 8.64
N LYS A 289 -12.75 23.32 8.31
CA LYS A 289 -13.15 24.73 8.14
C LYS A 289 -13.00 25.54 9.43
N ALA A 290 -13.43 24.99 10.57
CA ALA A 290 -13.35 25.67 11.87
C ALA A 290 -11.90 25.96 12.30
N LEU A 291 -10.95 25.10 11.92
CA LEU A 291 -9.52 25.27 12.17
C LEU A 291 -8.79 26.06 11.07
N GLY A 292 -9.49 26.50 10.03
CA GLY A 292 -8.91 27.27 8.93
C GLY A 292 -8.09 26.45 7.93
N PHE A 293 -8.26 25.13 7.91
CA PHE A 293 -7.67 24.27 6.89
C PHE A 293 -8.45 24.35 5.57
N GLU A 294 -7.72 24.34 4.46
CA GLU A 294 -8.27 24.12 3.12
C GLU A 294 -8.02 22.66 2.73
N PRO A 295 -9.05 21.78 2.72
CA PRO A 295 -8.87 20.40 2.31
C PRO A 295 -8.24 20.29 0.92
N ILE A 296 -7.33 19.34 0.75
CA ILE A 296 -6.73 19.05 -0.56
C ILE A 296 -7.60 18.11 -1.40
N GLY A 297 -8.60 17.47 -0.78
CA GLY A 297 -9.63 16.67 -1.42
C GLY A 297 -10.53 15.95 -0.42
N TYR A 298 -11.40 15.08 -0.91
CA TYR A 298 -12.37 14.34 -0.12
C TYR A 298 -12.46 12.87 -0.53
N ILE A 299 -12.83 12.02 0.42
CA ILE A 299 -13.13 10.60 0.17
C ILE A 299 -14.61 10.50 -0.24
N ARG A 300 -14.86 10.23 -1.53
CA ARG A 300 -16.23 10.14 -2.07
C ARG A 300 -16.84 8.76 -1.88
N SER A 301 -16.05 7.71 -2.09
CA SER A 301 -16.46 6.32 -1.84
C SER A 301 -15.26 5.40 -1.68
N TYR A 302 -15.49 4.21 -1.14
CA TYR A 302 -14.51 3.14 -1.12
C TYR A 302 -15.18 1.78 -1.21
N ALA A 303 -14.39 0.77 -1.54
CA ALA A 303 -14.79 -0.62 -1.48
C ALA A 303 -13.59 -1.52 -1.26
N PHE A 304 -13.85 -2.65 -0.62
CA PHE A 304 -12.95 -3.78 -0.63
C PHE A 304 -13.69 -5.01 -1.12
N ALA A 305 -12.97 -5.87 -1.82
CA ALA A 305 -13.51 -7.12 -2.33
C ALA A 305 -12.45 -8.21 -2.21
N ALA A 306 -12.87 -9.47 -2.28
CA ALA A 306 -11.98 -10.61 -2.17
C ALA A 306 -12.40 -11.72 -3.13
N LYS A 307 -11.42 -12.56 -3.50
CA LYS A 307 -11.61 -13.83 -4.18
C LYS A 307 -10.63 -14.86 -3.65
N THR A 308 -10.81 -16.11 -4.06
CA THR A 308 -9.87 -17.18 -3.72
C THR A 308 -8.45 -16.86 -4.24
N PRO A 309 -7.39 -17.06 -3.43
CA PRO A 309 -6.00 -16.90 -3.84
C PRO A 309 -5.53 -17.84 -4.94
N LYS A 310 -6.23 -18.96 -5.18
CA LYS A 310 -5.77 -20.03 -6.07
C LYS A 310 -5.62 -19.61 -7.53
N GLU A 311 -6.48 -18.71 -8.01
CA GLU A 311 -6.42 -18.19 -9.36
C GLU A 311 -6.65 -16.69 -9.33
N ASP A 312 -5.95 -15.95 -10.20
CA ASP A 312 -6.17 -14.51 -10.36
C ASP A 312 -6.04 -13.74 -9.03
N LEU A 313 -5.11 -14.17 -8.16
CA LEU A 313 -4.86 -13.59 -6.84
C LEU A 313 -4.81 -12.05 -6.90
N LEU A 314 -4.12 -11.50 -7.90
CA LEU A 314 -3.88 -10.06 -8.00
C LEU A 314 -4.99 -9.30 -8.76
N MET A 315 -6.14 -9.93 -9.04
CA MET A 315 -7.30 -9.29 -9.71
C MET A 315 -8.27 -8.57 -8.75
N GLY A 316 -7.87 -8.38 -7.50
CA GLY A 316 -8.66 -7.65 -6.49
C GLY A 316 -9.25 -6.33 -6.99
N PRO A 317 -8.49 -5.43 -7.65
CA PRO A 317 -9.01 -4.17 -8.18
C PRO A 317 -10.24 -4.32 -9.09
N VAL A 318 -10.29 -5.36 -9.95
CA VAL A 318 -11.45 -5.60 -10.84
C VAL A 318 -12.73 -5.89 -10.06
N LEU A 319 -12.61 -6.42 -8.84
CA LEU A 319 -13.74 -6.68 -7.96
C LEU A 319 -14.14 -5.44 -7.15
N ALA A 320 -13.16 -4.70 -6.63
CA ALA A 320 -13.40 -3.57 -5.73
C ALA A 320 -13.82 -2.29 -6.46
N ALA A 321 -13.20 -1.98 -7.60
CA ALA A 321 -13.47 -0.78 -8.38
C ALA A 321 -14.95 -0.59 -8.75
N PRO A 322 -15.68 -1.57 -9.32
CA PRO A 322 -17.09 -1.39 -9.65
C PRO A 322 -17.95 -1.06 -8.42
N ILE A 323 -17.66 -1.65 -7.26
CA ILE A 323 -18.40 -1.36 -6.02
C ILE A 323 -18.14 0.08 -5.56
N ALA A 324 -16.89 0.55 -5.62
CA ALA A 324 -16.55 1.92 -5.25
C ALA A 324 -17.21 2.94 -6.22
N LEU A 325 -17.14 2.68 -7.52
CA LEU A 325 -17.76 3.52 -8.56
C LEU A 325 -19.28 3.62 -8.39
N GLU A 326 -19.96 2.50 -8.15
CA GLU A 326 -21.41 2.47 -7.88
C GLU A 326 -21.78 3.25 -6.63
N ARG A 327 -21.01 3.09 -5.55
CA ARG A 327 -21.20 3.85 -4.31
C ARG A 327 -20.99 5.35 -4.53
N ALA A 328 -20.01 5.75 -5.34
CA ALA A 328 -19.79 7.16 -5.71
C ALA A 328 -20.88 7.72 -6.65
N GLY A 329 -21.60 6.84 -7.35
CA GLY A 329 -22.55 7.20 -8.39
C GLY A 329 -21.88 7.81 -9.62
N ILE A 330 -20.63 7.43 -9.93
CA ILE A 330 -19.88 7.94 -11.10
C ILE A 330 -19.35 6.74 -11.91
N PRO A 331 -19.55 6.68 -13.24
CA PRO A 331 -18.98 5.63 -14.07
C PRO A 331 -17.46 5.80 -14.26
N LEU A 332 -16.77 4.69 -14.58
CA LEU A 332 -15.32 4.70 -14.85
C LEU A 332 -14.92 5.71 -15.94
N ALA A 333 -15.77 5.88 -16.96
CA ALA A 333 -15.52 6.78 -18.08
C ALA A 333 -15.46 8.27 -17.70
N GLU A 334 -15.98 8.65 -16.53
CA GLU A 334 -15.95 10.03 -16.03
C GLU A 334 -14.76 10.31 -15.10
N MET A 335 -13.90 9.31 -14.84
CA MET A 335 -12.68 9.52 -14.05
C MET A 335 -11.71 10.44 -14.80
N THR A 336 -11.23 11.48 -14.13
CA THR A 336 -10.22 12.40 -14.67
C THR A 336 -8.79 11.96 -14.33
N LEU A 337 -8.64 11.00 -13.42
CA LEU A 337 -7.37 10.41 -13.04
C LEU A 337 -7.57 8.98 -12.51
N ILE A 338 -6.62 8.09 -12.77
CA ILE A 338 -6.62 6.72 -12.25
C ILE A 338 -5.23 6.38 -11.70
N ASP A 339 -5.13 6.01 -10.42
CA ASP A 339 -3.87 5.55 -9.80
C ASP A 339 -4.04 4.11 -9.30
N MET A 340 -3.39 3.18 -9.98
CA MET A 340 -3.38 1.76 -9.63
C MET A 340 -2.04 1.39 -8.99
N HIS A 341 -2.11 0.76 -7.82
CA HIS A 341 -0.97 0.06 -7.22
C HIS A 341 -0.33 -0.89 -8.24
N GLU A 342 0.98 -0.72 -8.47
CA GLU A 342 1.72 -1.51 -9.45
C GLU A 342 2.56 -2.58 -8.74
N ALA A 343 1.94 -3.63 -8.21
CA ALA A 343 2.71 -4.77 -7.68
C ALA A 343 3.60 -5.36 -8.79
N PHE A 344 3.01 -5.49 -9.98
CA PHE A 344 3.68 -5.85 -11.22
C PHE A 344 2.99 -5.11 -12.37
N ALA A 345 3.74 -4.75 -13.41
CA ALA A 345 3.14 -4.17 -14.61
C ALA A 345 2.12 -5.13 -15.25
N GLY A 346 2.44 -6.43 -15.28
CA GLY A 346 1.53 -7.47 -15.74
C GLY A 346 0.23 -7.56 -14.94
N GLN A 347 0.30 -7.35 -13.62
CA GLN A 347 -0.89 -7.31 -12.76
C GLN A 347 -1.80 -6.15 -13.13
N VAL A 348 -1.26 -4.94 -13.33
CA VAL A 348 -2.06 -3.77 -13.71
C VAL A 348 -2.77 -4.02 -15.05
N LEU A 349 -2.05 -4.53 -16.04
CA LEU A 349 -2.60 -4.84 -17.37
C LEU A 349 -3.69 -5.92 -17.32
N CYS A 350 -3.52 -6.97 -16.50
CA CYS A 350 -4.56 -7.97 -16.27
C CYS A 350 -5.82 -7.33 -15.66
N ASN A 351 -5.66 -6.42 -14.70
CA ASN A 351 -6.80 -5.74 -14.07
C ASN A 351 -7.52 -4.82 -15.06
N ILE A 352 -6.79 -4.04 -15.86
CA ILE A 352 -7.38 -3.19 -16.92
C ILE A 352 -8.17 -4.04 -17.91
N LYS A 353 -7.60 -5.15 -18.38
CA LYS A 353 -8.29 -6.08 -19.28
C LYS A 353 -9.52 -6.72 -18.63
N GLY A 354 -9.47 -6.99 -17.33
CA GLY A 354 -10.62 -7.49 -16.56
C GLY A 354 -11.75 -6.47 -16.43
N LEU A 355 -11.44 -5.19 -16.20
CA LEU A 355 -12.43 -4.11 -16.14
C LEU A 355 -13.16 -3.92 -17.48
N ALA A 356 -12.44 -4.08 -18.60
CA ALA A 356 -12.98 -3.94 -19.95
C ALA A 356 -13.65 -5.23 -20.49
N SER A 357 -13.63 -6.34 -19.75
CA SER A 357 -14.09 -7.64 -20.26
C SER A 357 -15.55 -7.94 -19.89
N ASP A 358 -16.45 -7.98 -20.88
CA ASP A 358 -17.84 -8.43 -20.71
C ASP A 358 -17.96 -9.86 -20.16
N SER A 359 -17.06 -10.76 -20.59
CA SER A 359 -17.07 -12.15 -20.14
C SER A 359 -16.81 -12.23 -18.63
N TYR A 360 -15.74 -11.59 -18.15
CA TYR A 360 -15.43 -11.46 -16.73
C TYR A 360 -16.55 -10.76 -15.94
N ALA A 361 -17.13 -9.70 -16.50
CA ALA A 361 -18.23 -8.99 -15.87
C ALA A 361 -19.44 -9.90 -15.61
N LYS A 362 -19.82 -10.73 -16.60
CA LYS A 362 -20.93 -11.69 -16.48
C LYS A 362 -20.61 -12.85 -15.55
N THR A 363 -19.41 -13.44 -15.69
CA THR A 363 -19.06 -14.71 -15.03
C THR A 363 -18.54 -14.54 -13.60
N VAL A 364 -17.92 -13.40 -13.28
CA VAL A 364 -17.29 -13.15 -11.98
C VAL A 364 -17.94 -12.00 -11.23
N LEU A 365 -18.22 -10.88 -11.91
CA LEU A 365 -18.75 -9.68 -11.25
C LEU A 365 -20.28 -9.70 -11.10
N ASN A 366 -20.96 -10.66 -11.73
CA ASN A 366 -22.43 -10.71 -11.82
C ASN A 366 -23.02 -9.40 -12.38
N ARG A 367 -22.42 -8.87 -13.44
CA ARG A 367 -22.82 -7.66 -14.16
C ARG A 367 -23.23 -8.00 -15.58
N SER A 368 -24.15 -7.22 -16.15
CA SER A 368 -24.60 -7.41 -17.53
C SER A 368 -23.54 -7.03 -18.57
N GLN A 369 -22.64 -6.09 -18.23
CA GLN A 369 -21.61 -5.53 -19.11
C GLN A 369 -20.33 -5.22 -18.33
N ALA A 370 -19.23 -5.05 -19.07
CA ALA A 370 -17.94 -4.59 -18.57
C ALA A 370 -18.06 -3.33 -17.68
N VAL A 371 -17.09 -3.15 -16.78
CA VAL A 371 -17.01 -1.95 -15.94
C VAL A 371 -16.64 -0.73 -16.79
N GLY A 372 -15.72 -0.91 -17.75
CA GLY A 372 -15.33 0.09 -18.73
C GLY A 372 -13.86 -0.02 -19.12
N GLU A 373 -13.47 0.79 -20.12
CA GLU A 373 -12.08 0.92 -20.55
C GLU A 373 -11.34 1.95 -19.71
N VAL A 374 -10.04 1.73 -19.51
CA VAL A 374 -9.14 2.65 -18.81
C VAL A 374 -8.37 3.46 -19.85
N ASN A 375 -8.44 4.79 -19.76
CA ASN A 375 -7.58 5.66 -20.55
C ASN A 375 -6.16 5.68 -19.97
N PHE A 376 -5.19 5.16 -20.71
CA PHE A 376 -3.79 5.09 -20.30
C PHE A 376 -3.12 6.46 -20.12
N ASP A 377 -3.65 7.53 -20.72
CA ASP A 377 -3.14 8.89 -20.49
C ASP A 377 -3.52 9.45 -19.11
N LEU A 378 -4.46 8.80 -18.43
CA LEU A 378 -4.91 9.14 -17.07
C LEU A 378 -4.37 8.15 -16.02
N LEU A 379 -3.71 7.07 -16.45
CA LEU A 379 -3.20 6.02 -15.58
C LEU A 379 -1.81 6.36 -15.04
N ASN A 380 -1.66 6.37 -13.71
CA ASN A 380 -0.37 6.49 -13.01
C ASN A 380 0.52 7.60 -13.60
N VAL A 381 -0.07 8.79 -13.81
CA VAL A 381 0.53 9.90 -14.57
C VAL A 381 1.80 10.46 -13.94
N ASN A 382 1.98 10.24 -12.63
CA ASN A 382 3.17 10.59 -11.87
C ASN A 382 4.03 9.38 -11.52
N GLY A 383 3.81 8.23 -12.17
CA GLY A 383 4.49 6.96 -11.89
C GLY A 383 3.83 6.19 -10.75
N GLY A 384 4.23 4.93 -10.59
CA GLY A 384 3.62 4.03 -9.61
C GLY A 384 4.64 3.17 -8.86
N SER A 385 4.18 2.06 -8.28
CA SER A 385 4.96 1.23 -7.36
C SER A 385 6.09 0.45 -8.03
N VAL A 386 6.04 0.23 -9.35
CA VAL A 386 7.19 -0.31 -10.08
C VAL A 386 8.35 0.69 -10.02
N ALA A 387 8.06 1.99 -10.08
CA ALA A 387 9.07 3.05 -10.02
C ALA A 387 9.50 3.43 -8.61
N TYR A 388 8.53 3.69 -7.72
CA TYR A 388 8.77 4.18 -6.37
C TYR A 388 9.04 3.07 -5.36
N GLY A 389 8.63 1.83 -5.65
CA GLY A 389 8.61 0.75 -4.68
C GLY A 389 7.28 0.57 -3.98
N HIS A 390 7.23 -0.48 -3.14
CA HIS A 390 6.04 -0.95 -2.47
C HIS A 390 6.31 -1.37 -1.01
N PRO A 391 6.49 -0.42 -0.06
CA PRO A 391 6.40 -0.76 1.36
C PRO A 391 4.94 -1.11 1.63
N PHE A 392 4.67 -2.38 1.90
CA PHE A 392 3.34 -2.99 1.75
C PHE A 392 2.24 -2.22 2.49
N GLY A 393 2.52 -1.84 3.73
CA GLY A 393 1.62 -1.13 4.63
C GLY A 393 1.45 0.34 4.26
N ALA A 394 2.49 0.98 3.71
CA ALA A 394 2.52 2.40 3.42
C ALA A 394 1.99 2.77 2.03
N THR A 395 1.88 1.82 1.11
CA THR A 395 1.69 2.16 -0.31
C THR A 395 0.33 2.76 -0.63
N GLY A 396 -0.73 2.37 0.07
CA GLY A 396 -2.06 2.95 -0.11
C GLY A 396 -2.11 4.44 0.22
N GLY A 397 -1.44 4.88 1.30
CA GLY A 397 -1.35 6.31 1.62
C GLY A 397 -0.55 7.09 0.57
N ARG A 398 0.49 6.49 -0.04
CA ARG A 398 1.19 7.06 -1.21
C ARG A 398 0.26 7.18 -2.42
N VAL A 399 -0.49 6.13 -2.77
CA VAL A 399 -1.45 6.15 -3.90
C VAL A 399 -2.46 7.27 -3.70
N ILE A 400 -3.12 7.31 -2.54
CA ILE A 400 -4.14 8.31 -2.21
C ILE A 400 -3.54 9.72 -2.22
N GLY A 401 -2.40 9.92 -1.56
CA GLY A 401 -1.69 11.19 -1.50
C GLY A 401 -1.27 11.71 -2.86
N GLN A 402 -0.66 10.86 -3.68
CA GLN A 402 -0.25 11.25 -5.03
C GLN A 402 -1.44 11.63 -5.90
N THR A 403 -2.54 10.87 -5.79
CA THR A 403 -3.75 11.10 -6.57
C THR A 403 -4.43 12.41 -6.20
N VAL A 404 -4.60 12.68 -4.90
CA VAL A 404 -5.29 13.91 -4.46
C VAL A 404 -4.47 15.17 -4.78
N HIS A 405 -3.15 15.13 -4.62
CA HIS A 405 -2.28 16.23 -5.05
C HIS A 405 -2.34 16.46 -6.56
N GLU A 406 -2.38 15.39 -7.36
CA GLU A 406 -2.46 15.51 -8.82
C GLU A 406 -3.82 16.03 -9.29
N LEU A 407 -4.93 15.62 -8.66
CA LEU A 407 -6.26 16.21 -8.89
C LEU A 407 -6.25 17.71 -8.59
N LYS A 408 -5.74 18.11 -7.41
CA LYS A 408 -5.64 19.52 -7.03
C LYS A 408 -4.78 20.32 -8.01
N ARG A 409 -3.64 19.77 -8.44
CA ARG A 409 -2.76 20.40 -9.44
C ARG A 409 -3.44 20.58 -10.81
N ARG A 410 -4.36 19.68 -11.18
CA ARG A 410 -5.14 19.75 -12.42
C ARG A 410 -6.37 20.66 -12.33
N GLY A 411 -6.65 21.23 -11.16
CA GLY A 411 -7.80 22.11 -10.93
C GLY A 411 -9.09 21.37 -10.58
N GLY A 412 -9.01 20.16 -10.00
CA GLY A 412 -10.15 19.42 -9.50
C GLY A 412 -10.52 18.17 -10.30
N GLY A 413 -11.66 17.59 -9.96
CA GLY A 413 -12.24 16.41 -10.61
C GLY A 413 -12.30 15.18 -9.71
N VAL A 414 -12.43 14.02 -10.34
CA VAL A 414 -12.67 12.74 -9.65
C VAL A 414 -11.68 11.68 -10.10
N ALA A 415 -11.15 10.94 -9.14
CA ALA A 415 -10.15 9.92 -9.40
C ALA A 415 -10.51 8.57 -8.81
N LEU A 416 -10.10 7.52 -9.51
CA LEU A 416 -10.16 6.15 -9.01
C LEU A 416 -8.76 5.72 -8.57
N THR A 417 -8.64 5.34 -7.30
CA THR A 417 -7.44 4.68 -6.78
C THR A 417 -7.73 3.21 -6.52
N THR A 418 -6.78 2.32 -6.81
CA THR A 418 -6.96 0.88 -6.56
C THR A 418 -5.70 0.19 -6.07
N ALA A 419 -5.88 -0.91 -5.34
CA ALA A 419 -4.79 -1.81 -4.99
C ALA A 419 -5.18 -3.29 -5.01
N CYS A 420 -4.32 -4.13 -5.59
CA CYS A 420 -4.30 -5.55 -5.30
C CYS A 420 -3.55 -5.82 -4.01
N ALA A 421 -3.93 -6.89 -3.30
CA ALA A 421 -3.28 -7.32 -2.08
C ALA A 421 -3.26 -8.85 -1.98
N ALA A 422 -2.26 -9.37 -1.26
CA ALA A 422 -2.19 -10.78 -0.88
C ALA A 422 -3.49 -11.22 -0.16
N GLY A 423 -3.76 -12.52 -0.17
CA GLY A 423 -5.03 -13.09 0.25
C GLY A 423 -6.16 -12.95 -0.77
N GLY A 424 -5.85 -12.54 -2.01
CA GLY A 424 -6.85 -12.37 -3.07
C GLY A 424 -7.75 -11.16 -2.87
N ILE A 425 -7.24 -10.09 -2.25
CA ILE A 425 -8.00 -8.92 -1.83
C ILE A 425 -7.78 -7.76 -2.81
N GLY A 426 -8.82 -6.96 -3.02
CA GLY A 426 -8.79 -5.67 -3.70
C GLY A 426 -9.26 -4.54 -2.81
N ALA A 427 -8.65 -3.36 -2.99
CA ALA A 427 -9.14 -2.09 -2.47
C ALA A 427 -9.40 -1.14 -3.65
N ALA A 428 -10.42 -0.31 -3.52
CA ALA A 428 -10.68 0.80 -4.42
C ALA A 428 -11.25 1.98 -3.63
N MET A 429 -10.86 3.20 -4.02
CA MET A 429 -11.36 4.43 -3.41
C MET A 429 -11.54 5.50 -4.49
N VAL A 430 -12.71 6.15 -4.48
CA VAL A 430 -12.99 7.31 -5.33
C VAL A 430 -12.71 8.57 -4.51
N LEU A 431 -11.83 9.40 -5.05
CA LEU A 431 -11.44 10.69 -4.47
C LEU A 431 -12.04 11.82 -5.31
N GLU A 432 -12.33 12.94 -4.68
CA GLU A 432 -12.76 14.15 -5.36
C GLU A 432 -12.02 15.39 -4.86
N VAL A 433 -11.81 16.34 -5.75
CA VAL A 433 -11.30 17.68 -5.45
C VAL A 433 -12.21 18.68 -6.18
N ASP A 434 -12.70 19.66 -5.43
CA ASP A 434 -13.66 20.67 -5.92
C ASP A 434 -13.04 21.64 -6.94
#